data_AF-A0A6A4WQQ4-F1
#
_entry.id   AF-A0A6A4WQQ4-F1
#
_cell.length_a   1.000
_cell.length_b   1.000
_cell.length_c   1.000
_cell.angle_alpha   90.00
_cell.angle_beta   90.00
_cell.angle_gamma   90.00
#
_symmetry.space_group_name_H-M   'P 1'
#
loop_
_entity.id
_entity.type
_entity.pdbx_description
1 polymer ?
#
loop_
_entity_poly.entity_id
_entity_poly.type
_entity_poly.pdbx_seq_one_letter_code
_entity_poly.pdbx_strand_id
1 'polypeptide(L)'
;MENTTVKEQQKRCNPPWLGHHGGITFRVDLPVATRRSDPPAVRREAALRATAELPHPDVTIWSDGSARGGRNRAAQALIQFHHLNREETVRAPAGAVCSSLRAELTAMREAFAAVAGLEDGELASTKATVIVNPSAQYPDAIYAHKK
;
A
#
# COMPACT_ATOMS: atom_id res chain seq x y z
N MET A 1 -17.64 43.07 17.85
CA MET A 1 -17.72 42.19 16.66
C MET A 1 -16.62 41.15 16.82
N GLU A 2 -16.97 39.96 17.29
CA GLU A 2 -16.03 38.86 17.56
C GLU A 2 -15.69 38.12 16.26
N ASN A 3 -14.40 38.03 15.94
CA ASN A 3 -13.89 37.20 14.86
C ASN A 3 -13.75 35.75 15.35
N THR A 4 -14.80 34.96 15.16
CA THR A 4 -14.77 33.52 15.43
C THR A 4 -13.97 32.81 14.34
N THR A 5 -12.76 32.41 14.71
CA THR A 5 -11.84 31.56 13.94
C THR A 5 -12.56 30.27 13.52
N VAL A 6 -12.79 30.09 12.22
CA VAL A 6 -13.27 28.82 11.66
C VAL A 6 -12.11 27.83 11.70
N LYS A 7 -11.91 27.16 12.83
CA LYS A 7 -11.15 25.90 12.84
C LYS A 7 -11.99 24.91 12.07
N GLU A 8 -11.58 24.68 10.83
CA GLU A 8 -12.10 23.67 9.92
C GLU A 8 -12.17 22.32 10.65
N GLN A 9 -13.35 22.00 11.18
CA GLN A 9 -13.64 20.70 11.76
C GLN A 9 -13.70 19.71 10.61
N GLN A 10 -12.54 19.15 10.27
CA GLN A 10 -12.43 17.96 9.46
C GLN A 10 -13.36 16.90 10.07
N LYS A 11 -14.51 16.64 9.42
CA LYS A 11 -15.37 15.51 9.77
C LYS A 11 -14.49 14.26 9.77
N ARG A 12 -14.21 13.71 10.95
CA ARG A 12 -13.53 12.43 11.11
C ARG A 12 -14.49 11.35 10.63
N CYS A 13 -14.50 11.09 9.33
CA CYS A 13 -15.11 9.87 8.82
C CYS A 13 -14.26 8.73 9.35
N ASN A 14 -14.88 7.75 10.02
CA ASN A 14 -14.16 6.54 10.40
C ASN A 14 -13.55 5.94 9.13
N PRO A 15 -12.27 5.54 9.16
CA PRO A 15 -11.67 4.98 7.98
C PRO A 15 -12.42 3.70 7.58
N PRO A 16 -12.52 3.39 6.28
CA PRO A 16 -13.35 2.28 5.79
C PRO A 16 -12.88 0.89 6.28
N TRP A 17 -11.67 0.80 6.81
CA TRP A 17 -11.13 -0.41 7.45
C TRP A 17 -11.49 -0.55 8.94
N LEU A 18 -12.09 0.49 9.55
CA LEU A 18 -12.54 0.45 10.95
C LEU A 18 -13.76 -0.48 11.07
N GLY A 19 -13.58 -1.64 11.70
CA GLY A 19 -14.61 -2.68 11.82
C GLY A 19 -14.43 -3.87 10.88
N HIS A 20 -13.31 -3.96 10.15
CA HIS A 20 -13.00 -5.18 9.41
C HIS A 20 -12.68 -6.33 10.40
N HIS A 21 -13.51 -7.37 10.37
CA HIS A 21 -13.32 -8.61 11.12
C HIS A 21 -12.97 -9.72 10.13
N GLY A 22 -11.70 -9.81 9.79
CA GLY A 22 -11.10 -10.80 8.88
C GLY A 22 -9.60 -10.74 9.07
N GLY A 23 -8.85 -11.78 8.69
CA GLY A 23 -7.38 -11.86 8.83
C GLY A 23 -6.62 -10.80 8.00
N ILE A 24 -6.88 -9.53 8.23
CA ILE A 24 -6.29 -8.36 7.57
C ILE A 24 -6.09 -7.32 8.66
N THR A 25 -4.89 -6.76 8.76
CA THR A 25 -4.52 -5.84 9.85
C THR A 25 -3.89 -4.59 9.27
N PHE A 26 -4.67 -3.53 9.13
CA PHE A 26 -4.19 -2.27 8.56
C PHE A 26 -3.27 -1.54 9.55
N ARG A 27 -1.99 -1.33 9.21
CA ARG A 27 -1.01 -0.57 10.03
C ARG A 27 -0.71 0.79 9.39
N VAL A 28 -1.59 1.74 9.63
CA VAL A 28 -1.51 3.08 9.04
C VAL A 28 -0.50 4.01 9.72
N ASP A 29 0.01 3.64 10.90
CA ASP A 29 0.99 4.45 11.63
C ASP A 29 2.43 4.02 11.31
N LEU A 30 3.29 5.00 11.04
CA LEU A 30 4.74 4.81 10.98
C LEU A 30 5.36 4.93 12.38
N PRO A 31 6.39 4.14 12.73
CA PRO A 31 7.13 4.28 13.99
C PRO A 31 7.76 5.65 14.16
N VAL A 32 8.08 6.30 13.04
CA VAL A 32 8.54 7.69 12.98
C VAL A 32 7.56 8.46 12.11
N ALA A 33 6.86 9.42 12.71
CA ALA A 33 5.98 10.31 11.98
C ALA A 33 6.78 11.09 10.92
N THR A 34 6.35 11.04 9.67
CA THR A 34 6.94 11.83 8.58
C THR A 34 5.90 12.70 7.92
N ARG A 35 6.34 13.81 7.35
CA ARG A 35 5.54 14.75 6.56
C ARG A 35 5.91 14.62 5.09
N ARG A 36 4.96 14.98 4.24
CA ARG A 36 5.19 15.06 2.79
C ARG A 36 6.36 15.99 2.42
N SER A 37 6.56 17.06 3.19
CA SER A 37 7.64 18.03 3.00
C SER A 37 9.03 17.52 3.38
N ASP A 38 9.13 16.39 4.09
CA ASP A 38 10.41 15.88 4.57
C ASP A 38 11.29 15.43 3.40
N PRO A 39 12.62 15.34 3.55
CA PRO A 39 13.47 14.79 2.51
C PRO A 39 13.08 13.36 2.15
N PRO A 40 13.19 12.95 0.87
CA PRO A 40 12.85 11.58 0.45
C PRO A 40 13.58 10.49 1.25
N ALA A 41 14.84 10.73 1.63
CA ALA A 41 15.62 9.80 2.45
C ALA A 41 15.03 9.61 3.86
N VAL A 42 14.47 10.66 4.47
CA VAL A 42 13.84 10.59 5.79
C VAL A 42 12.55 9.77 5.74
N ARG A 43 11.71 10.00 4.70
CA ARG A 43 10.50 9.19 4.49
C ARG A 43 10.83 7.73 4.20
N ARG A 44 11.86 7.48 3.38
CA ARG A 44 12.35 6.12 3.09
C ARG A 44 12.78 5.40 4.36
N GLU A 45 13.58 6.04 5.20
CA GLU A 45 14.07 5.47 6.45
C GLU A 45 12.91 5.12 7.41
N ALA A 46 11.93 6.01 7.55
CA ALA A 46 10.75 5.74 8.38
C ALA A 46 9.93 4.55 7.85
N ALA A 47 9.76 4.45 6.52
CA ALA A 47 9.10 3.30 5.90
C ALA A 47 9.89 2.00 6.11
N LEU A 48 11.22 2.02 5.96
CA LEU A 48 12.07 0.85 6.20
C LEU A 48 11.97 0.36 7.65
N ARG A 49 11.96 1.28 8.64
CA ARG A 49 11.75 0.92 10.05
C ARG A 49 10.38 0.31 10.29
N ALA A 50 9.33 0.90 9.69
CA ALA A 50 7.98 0.35 9.78
C ALA A 50 7.92 -1.08 9.22
N THR A 51 8.54 -1.32 8.07
CA THR A 51 8.60 -2.66 7.45
C THR A 51 9.42 -3.64 8.29
N ALA A 52 10.52 -3.20 8.92
CA ALA A 52 11.35 -4.06 9.77
C ALA A 52 10.64 -4.56 11.05
N GLU A 53 9.64 -3.82 11.52
CA GLU A 53 8.80 -4.25 12.65
C GLU A 53 7.69 -5.24 12.24
N LEU A 54 7.46 -5.43 10.94
CA LEU A 54 6.46 -6.39 10.48
C LEU A 54 6.99 -7.82 10.66
N PRO A 55 6.13 -8.78 11.04
CA PRO A 55 6.47 -10.19 10.96
C PRO A 55 6.98 -10.53 9.56
N HIS A 56 7.97 -11.42 9.46
CA HIS A 56 8.47 -11.88 8.15
C HIS A 56 7.31 -12.44 7.33
N PRO A 57 6.92 -11.78 6.22
CA PRO A 57 5.79 -12.23 5.43
C PRO A 57 6.22 -13.34 4.46
N ASP A 58 5.27 -14.16 4.03
CA ASP A 58 5.47 -15.11 2.94
C ASP A 58 5.49 -14.39 1.58
N VAL A 59 4.79 -13.25 1.51
CA VAL A 59 4.69 -12.39 0.31
C VAL A 59 4.84 -10.92 0.67
N THR A 60 5.66 -10.17 -0.06
CA THR A 60 5.70 -8.70 0.00
C THR A 60 5.31 -8.11 -1.35
N ILE A 61 4.31 -7.23 -1.36
CA ILE A 61 3.87 -6.48 -2.54
C ILE A 61 4.34 -5.03 -2.38
N TRP A 62 5.14 -4.55 -3.32
CA TRP A 62 5.51 -3.15 -3.46
C TRP A 62 4.71 -2.55 -4.61
N SER A 63 3.63 -1.81 -4.31
CA SER A 63 2.79 -1.19 -5.35
C SER A 63 3.29 0.22 -5.67
N ASP A 64 3.24 0.64 -6.93
CA ASP A 64 3.48 2.03 -7.35
C ASP A 64 2.57 2.38 -8.54
N GLY A 65 1.89 3.51 -8.45
CA GLY A 65 0.93 3.95 -9.45
C GLY A 65 0.93 5.45 -9.65
N SER A 66 1.18 5.89 -10.88
CA SER A 66 1.22 7.33 -11.18
C SER A 66 0.35 7.72 -12.36
N ALA A 67 -0.41 8.81 -12.17
CA ALA A 67 -1.08 9.50 -13.27
C ALA A 67 -0.17 10.54 -13.96
N ARG A 68 1.08 10.71 -13.50
CA ARG A 68 2.03 11.68 -14.05
C ARG A 68 2.66 11.12 -15.34
N GLY A 69 2.72 11.91 -16.42
CA GLY A 69 3.41 11.51 -17.67
C GLY A 69 2.53 11.31 -18.91
N GLY A 70 1.26 11.72 -18.91
CA GLY A 70 0.43 11.69 -20.13
C GLY A 70 -0.08 10.28 -20.49
N ARG A 71 0.12 9.82 -21.73
CA ARG A 71 -0.53 8.59 -22.28
C ARG A 71 -0.05 7.26 -21.68
N ASN A 72 0.98 7.25 -20.84
CA ASN A 72 1.54 6.06 -20.19
C ASN A 72 1.19 6.02 -18.69
N ARG A 73 -0.11 5.98 -18.37
CA ARG A 73 -0.61 5.84 -16.99
C ARG A 73 -0.45 4.39 -16.56
N ALA A 74 0.67 4.12 -15.90
CA ALA A 74 1.06 2.79 -15.49
C ALA A 74 0.77 2.57 -14.01
N ALA A 75 0.19 1.42 -13.73
CA ALA A 75 0.18 0.78 -12.44
C ALA A 75 1.20 -0.35 -12.48
N GLN A 76 2.07 -0.45 -11.48
CA GLN A 76 3.04 -1.52 -11.38
C GLN A 76 3.12 -2.02 -9.94
N ALA A 77 3.35 -3.31 -9.76
CA ALA A 77 3.80 -3.82 -8.47
C ALA A 77 4.93 -4.83 -8.64
N LEU A 78 5.87 -4.81 -7.69
CA LEU A 78 6.85 -5.88 -7.49
C LEU A 78 6.33 -6.78 -6.37
N ILE A 79 6.29 -8.09 -6.62
CA ILE A 79 5.85 -9.10 -5.67
C ILE A 79 7.04 -9.99 -5.35
N GLN A 80 7.36 -10.13 -4.07
CA GLN A 80 8.41 -11.00 -3.57
C GLN A 80 7.75 -12.15 -2.81
N PHE A 81 7.79 -13.35 -3.36
CA PHE A 81 7.34 -14.59 -2.72
C PHE A 81 8.53 -15.20 -1.97
N HIS A 82 8.69 -14.83 -0.70
CA HIS A 82 9.84 -15.22 0.12
C HIS A 82 9.93 -16.73 0.31
N HIS A 83 8.79 -17.38 0.56
CA HIS A 83 8.70 -18.84 0.75
C HIS A 83 8.97 -19.65 -0.53
N LEU A 84 8.82 -19.02 -1.70
CA LEU A 84 9.12 -19.62 -3.01
C LEU A 84 10.48 -19.17 -3.56
N ASN A 85 11.17 -18.25 -2.87
CA ASN A 85 12.38 -17.60 -3.34
C ASN A 85 12.22 -17.04 -4.79
N ARG A 86 11.08 -16.38 -5.04
CA ARG A 86 10.67 -15.92 -6.37
C ARG A 86 10.25 -14.46 -6.33
N GLU A 87 10.55 -13.73 -7.41
CA GLU A 87 10.00 -12.39 -7.63
C GLU A 87 9.17 -12.34 -8.91
N GLU A 88 8.14 -11.51 -8.89
CA GLU A 88 7.28 -11.25 -10.04
C GLU A 88 6.98 -9.75 -10.14
N THR A 89 6.85 -9.24 -11.37
CA THR A 89 6.40 -7.86 -11.59
C THR A 89 5.12 -7.88 -12.40
N VAL A 90 4.09 -7.22 -11.89
CA VAL A 90 2.85 -6.98 -12.61
C VAL A 90 2.80 -5.55 -13.13
N ARG A 91 2.29 -5.35 -14.34
CA ARG A 91 2.06 -4.04 -14.95
C ARG A 91 0.68 -3.99 -15.56
N ALA A 92 -0.05 -2.90 -15.34
CA ALA A 92 -1.34 -2.70 -15.96
C ALA A 92 -1.62 -1.24 -16.32
N PRO A 93 -2.45 -1.01 -17.35
CA PRO A 93 -2.95 0.32 -17.66
C PRO A 93 -3.95 0.78 -16.60
N ALA A 94 -3.73 1.95 -15.99
CA ALA A 94 -4.67 2.56 -15.03
C ALA A 94 -5.88 3.25 -15.71
N GLY A 95 -5.91 3.25 -17.05
CA GLY A 95 -6.89 3.91 -17.91
C GLY A 95 -6.39 5.26 -18.46
N ALA A 96 -6.96 5.71 -19.58
CA ALA A 96 -6.51 6.93 -20.29
C ALA A 96 -6.77 8.24 -19.54
N VAL A 97 -7.72 8.25 -18.59
CA VAL A 97 -8.01 9.32 -17.65
C VAL A 97 -8.14 8.70 -16.26
N CYS A 98 -7.13 8.86 -15.43
CA CYS A 98 -7.02 8.32 -14.08
C CYS A 98 -6.37 9.31 -13.11
N SER A 99 -6.70 9.22 -11.83
CA SER A 99 -5.94 9.85 -10.74
C SER A 99 -4.75 8.96 -10.36
N SER A 100 -3.75 9.50 -9.66
CA SER A 100 -2.68 8.66 -9.09
C SER A 100 -3.26 7.62 -8.13
N LEU A 101 -4.26 7.99 -7.32
CA LEU A 101 -4.98 7.03 -6.47
C LEU A 101 -5.55 5.84 -7.27
N ARG A 102 -6.15 6.09 -8.44
CA ARG A 102 -6.66 5.00 -9.29
C ARG A 102 -5.54 4.12 -9.83
N ALA A 103 -4.40 4.71 -10.19
CA ALA A 103 -3.24 3.95 -10.62
C ALA A 103 -2.69 3.07 -9.49
N GLU A 104 -2.60 3.60 -8.26
CA GLU A 104 -2.19 2.85 -7.07
C GLU A 104 -3.13 1.68 -6.78
N LEU A 105 -4.45 1.91 -6.78
CA LEU A 105 -5.44 0.85 -6.56
C LEU A 105 -5.42 -0.20 -7.66
N THR A 106 -5.11 0.20 -8.89
CA THR A 106 -4.93 -0.74 -10.00
C THR A 106 -3.69 -1.61 -9.76
N ALA A 107 -2.58 -1.03 -9.30
CA ALA A 107 -1.36 -1.77 -8.99
C ALA A 107 -1.60 -2.81 -7.90
N MET A 108 -2.28 -2.42 -6.82
CA MET A 108 -2.67 -3.33 -5.74
C MET A 108 -3.57 -4.45 -6.24
N ARG A 109 -4.59 -4.12 -7.04
CA ARG A 109 -5.53 -5.11 -7.58
C ARG A 109 -4.83 -6.17 -8.43
N GLU A 110 -3.95 -5.77 -9.34
CA GLU A 110 -3.23 -6.72 -10.19
C GLU A 110 -2.24 -7.56 -9.36
N ALA A 111 -1.61 -6.97 -8.35
CA ALA A 111 -0.74 -7.73 -7.46
C ALA A 111 -1.51 -8.80 -6.69
N PHE A 112 -2.70 -8.47 -6.17
CA PHE A 112 -3.57 -9.45 -5.54
C PHE A 112 -4.04 -10.54 -6.49
N ALA A 113 -4.34 -10.18 -7.75
CA ALA A 113 -4.72 -11.17 -8.76
C ALA A 113 -3.58 -12.16 -9.04
N ALA A 114 -2.33 -11.69 -9.11
CA ALA A 114 -1.16 -12.56 -9.26
C ALA A 114 -0.96 -13.48 -8.04
N VAL A 115 -1.10 -12.97 -6.82
CA VAL A 115 -1.03 -13.80 -5.61
C VAL A 115 -2.17 -14.82 -5.55
N ALA A 116 -3.39 -14.43 -5.93
CA ALA A 116 -4.54 -15.33 -5.98
C ALA A 116 -4.44 -16.37 -7.11
N GLY A 117 -3.61 -16.12 -8.12
CA GLY A 117 -3.33 -17.03 -9.23
C GLY A 117 -2.19 -18.01 -8.98
N LEU A 118 -1.61 -18.03 -7.77
CA LEU A 118 -0.68 -19.07 -7.35
C LEU A 118 -1.32 -20.46 -7.43
N GLU A 119 -0.51 -21.49 -7.64
CA GLU A 119 -1.00 -22.87 -7.56
C GLU A 119 -1.57 -23.16 -6.16
N ASP A 120 -2.58 -24.03 -6.05
CA ASP A 120 -3.31 -24.27 -4.79
C ASP A 120 -2.37 -24.59 -3.61
N GLY A 121 -1.28 -25.33 -3.86
CA GLY A 121 -0.26 -25.65 -2.85
C GLY A 121 0.57 -24.43 -2.42
N GLU A 122 0.98 -23.60 -3.37
CA GLU A 122 1.72 -22.35 -3.12
C GLU A 122 0.83 -21.35 -2.35
N LEU A 123 -0.42 -21.17 -2.80
CA LEU A 123 -1.39 -20.29 -2.15
C LEU A 123 -1.74 -20.76 -0.74
N ALA A 124 -1.91 -22.07 -0.52
CA ALA A 124 -2.15 -22.63 0.81
C ALA A 124 -0.97 -22.42 1.76
N SER A 125 0.26 -22.37 1.24
CA SER A 125 1.47 -22.10 2.02
C SER A 125 1.65 -20.63 2.38
N THR A 126 0.96 -19.71 1.68
CA THR A 126 0.97 -18.27 1.97
C THR A 126 0.07 -17.93 3.16
N LYS A 127 0.69 -17.54 4.28
CA LYS A 127 0.00 -17.16 5.54
C LYS A 127 0.02 -15.65 5.77
N ALA A 128 1.06 -14.95 5.33
CA ALA A 128 1.21 -13.51 5.55
C ALA A 128 1.59 -12.75 4.27
N THR A 129 0.83 -11.68 3.97
CA THR A 129 1.06 -10.82 2.81
C THR A 129 1.15 -9.35 3.23
N VAL A 130 2.34 -8.76 3.09
CA VAL A 130 2.55 -7.33 3.36
C VAL A 130 2.37 -6.55 2.07
N ILE A 131 1.70 -5.39 2.13
CA ILE A 131 1.65 -4.44 1.02
C ILE A 131 2.30 -3.14 1.46
N VAL A 132 3.32 -2.74 0.72
CA VAL A 132 4.01 -1.48 0.90
C VAL A 132 3.64 -0.56 -0.24
N ASN A 133 2.96 0.53 0.08
CA ASN A 133 2.66 1.60 -0.86
C ASN A 133 3.53 2.83 -0.54
N PRO A 134 4.42 3.27 -1.46
CA PRO A 134 5.28 4.43 -1.27
C PRO A 134 4.59 5.77 -1.62
N SER A 135 3.32 5.78 -2.03
CA SER A 135 2.65 6.99 -2.50
C SER A 135 2.69 8.08 -1.43
N ALA A 136 3.23 9.24 -1.82
CA ALA A 136 3.47 10.38 -0.93
C ALA A 136 2.19 11.05 -0.37
N GLN A 137 1.02 10.47 -0.63
CA GLN A 137 -0.29 11.00 -0.26
C GLN A 137 -0.81 10.40 1.06
N TYR A 138 -0.39 9.18 1.40
CA TYR A 138 -0.66 8.51 2.67
C TYR A 138 0.56 7.64 3.03
N PRO A 139 1.34 7.97 4.07
CA PRO A 139 2.46 7.13 4.51
C PRO A 139 2.01 5.83 5.20
N ASP A 140 0.85 5.30 4.80
CA ASP A 140 0.15 4.25 5.50
C ASP A 140 0.53 2.91 4.87
N ALA A 141 1.30 2.08 5.57
CA ALA A 141 1.59 0.72 5.14
C ALA A 141 0.31 -0.14 5.32
N ILE A 142 -0.13 -0.83 4.28
CA ILE A 142 -1.30 -1.71 4.39
C ILE A 142 -0.80 -3.13 4.65
N TYR A 143 -0.98 -3.60 5.88
CA TYR A 143 -0.60 -4.95 6.28
C TYR A 143 -1.81 -5.91 6.19
N ALA A 144 -1.61 -7.14 5.70
CA ALA A 144 -2.63 -8.17 5.64
C ALA A 144 -2.05 -9.50 6.16
N HIS A 145 -2.71 -10.14 7.11
CA HIS A 145 -2.21 -11.37 7.73
C HIS A 145 -3.32 -12.38 7.96
N LYS A 146 -3.28 -13.47 7.19
CA LYS A 146 -4.18 -14.60 7.38
C LYS A 146 -3.72 -15.37 8.62
N LYS A 147 -4.56 -15.39 9.66
CA LYS A 147 -4.36 -16.29 10.80
C LYS A 147 -4.58 -17.74 10.39
#